data_AF-A0A8J6KA30-F1
#
_entry.id   AF-A0A8J6KA30-F1
#
_cell.length_a   1.000
_cell.length_b   1.000
_cell.length_c   1.000
_cell.angle_alpha   90.00
_cell.angle_beta   90.00
_cell.angle_gamma   90.00
#
_symmetry.space_group_name_H-M   'P 1'
#
loop_
_entity.id
_entity.type
_entity.pdbx_description
1 polymer ?
#
loop_
_entity_poly.entity_id
_entity_poly.type
_entity_poly.pdbx_seq_one_letter_code
_entity_poly.pdbx_strand_id
1 'polypeptide(L)'
;MLQSYLTEVGRSAKSYCEHTTRTQPTLPDIVVSLIEMGFNVDTLPAYAKRSQRMVITAPPVTNNPVVPKALIAGQNKPHPAHIPGHLPDFPDPHTYIKTPTCREPVADYQVLREKAASQRRDVERALTRFMAKTGETQSLFKDDTSTFPCEITAVLELAEISNSSSSLCSLCALYCSY
;
A
#
# COMPACT_ATOMS: atom_id res chain seq x y z
N MET A 1 -17.59 -34.67 -20.82
CA MET A 1 -17.94 -35.50 -22.00
C MET A 1 -18.23 -34.62 -23.22
N LEU A 2 -19.28 -33.78 -23.23
CA LEU A 2 -19.59 -32.97 -24.43
C LEU A 2 -18.53 -31.91 -24.76
N GLN A 3 -18.03 -31.17 -23.77
CA GLN A 3 -16.99 -30.15 -23.99
C GLN A 3 -15.69 -30.72 -24.55
N SER A 4 -15.27 -31.89 -24.05
CA SER A 4 -14.06 -32.57 -24.53
C SER A 4 -14.24 -33.04 -25.98
N TYR A 5 -15.42 -33.58 -26.33
CA TYR A 5 -15.76 -33.95 -27.70
C TYR A 5 -15.73 -32.75 -28.66
N LEU A 6 -16.33 -31.62 -28.27
CA LEU A 6 -16.28 -30.38 -29.07
C LEU A 6 -14.83 -29.88 -29.26
N THR A 7 -14.00 -30.00 -28.23
CA THR A 7 -12.59 -29.61 -28.29
C THR A 7 -11.81 -30.54 -29.22
N GLU A 8 -12.12 -31.83 -29.20
CA GLU A 8 -11.49 -32.84 -30.06
C GLU A 8 -11.84 -32.63 -31.53
N VAL A 9 -13.12 -32.42 -31.87
CA VAL A 9 -13.56 -32.03 -33.23
C VAL A 9 -12.82 -30.79 -33.70
N GLY A 10 -12.73 -29.76 -32.85
CA GLY A 10 -12.02 -28.52 -33.18
C GLY A 10 -10.52 -28.71 -33.42
N ARG A 11 -9.86 -29.58 -32.64
CA ARG A 11 -8.44 -29.92 -32.83
C ARG A 11 -8.21 -30.67 -34.14
N SER A 12 -9.03 -31.67 -34.43
CA SER A 12 -8.94 -32.45 -35.67
C SER A 12 -9.18 -31.58 -36.90
N ALA A 13 -10.25 -30.78 -36.90
CA ALA A 13 -10.55 -29.85 -37.99
C ALA A 13 -9.44 -28.81 -38.22
N LYS A 14 -8.81 -28.32 -37.15
CA LYS A 14 -7.66 -27.41 -37.23
C LYS A 14 -6.47 -28.08 -37.91
N SER A 15 -6.15 -29.32 -37.54
CA SER A 15 -5.05 -30.08 -38.18
C SER A 15 -5.28 -30.25 -39.68
N TYR A 16 -6.51 -30.58 -40.10
CA TYR A 16 -6.86 -30.70 -41.53
C TYR A 16 -6.75 -29.38 -42.29
N CYS A 17 -7.18 -28.27 -41.68
CA CYS A 17 -7.04 -26.94 -42.25
C CYS A 17 -5.56 -26.56 -42.46
N GLU A 18 -4.71 -26.85 -41.46
CA GLU A 18 -3.28 -26.56 -41.47
C GLU A 18 -2.52 -27.37 -42.55
N HIS A 19 -2.95 -28.60 -42.85
CA HIS A 19 -2.39 -29.40 -43.96
C HIS A 19 -2.54 -28.72 -45.33
N THR A 20 -3.56 -27.86 -45.48
CA THR A 20 -3.81 -27.07 -46.69
C THR A 20 -3.31 -25.63 -46.57
N THR A 21 -2.48 -25.33 -45.56
CA THR A 21 -1.94 -24.00 -45.22
C THR A 21 -2.99 -22.91 -44.98
N ARG A 22 -4.25 -23.30 -44.76
CA ARG A 22 -5.33 -22.39 -44.40
C ARG A 22 -5.39 -22.24 -42.88
N THR A 23 -6.00 -21.15 -42.42
CA THR A 23 -6.27 -20.89 -40.99
C THR A 23 -7.75 -21.04 -40.64
N GLN A 24 -8.64 -20.94 -41.63
CA GLN A 24 -10.08 -21.04 -41.46
C GLN A 24 -10.60 -22.41 -41.92
N PRO A 25 -11.17 -23.24 -41.02
CA PRO A 25 -11.74 -24.53 -41.40
C PRO A 25 -12.97 -24.32 -42.29
N THR A 26 -13.01 -25.05 -43.40
CA THR A 26 -14.14 -25.08 -44.34
C THR A 26 -15.03 -26.28 -44.07
N LEU A 27 -16.24 -26.31 -44.66
CA LEU A 27 -17.20 -27.41 -44.47
C LEU A 27 -16.60 -28.81 -44.75
N PRO A 28 -15.80 -29.03 -45.81
CA PRO A 28 -15.18 -30.34 -46.05
C PRO A 28 -14.23 -30.77 -44.92
N ASP A 29 -13.47 -29.84 -44.34
CA ASP A 29 -12.54 -30.12 -43.24
C ASP A 29 -13.31 -30.63 -42.01
N ILE A 30 -14.50 -30.06 -41.75
CA ILE A 30 -15.39 -30.51 -40.68
C ILE A 30 -16.01 -31.88 -41.00
N VAL A 31 -16.48 -32.10 -42.23
CA VAL A 31 -17.06 -33.39 -42.64
C VAL A 31 -16.03 -34.51 -42.50
N VAL A 32 -14.81 -34.31 -42.99
CA VAL A 32 -13.71 -35.28 -42.85
C VAL A 32 -13.38 -35.51 -41.39
N SER A 33 -13.30 -34.45 -40.57
CA SER A 33 -13.03 -34.60 -39.13
C SER A 33 -14.11 -35.40 -38.39
N LEU A 34 -15.39 -35.27 -38.78
CA LEU A 34 -16.48 -36.03 -38.18
C LEU A 34 -16.44 -37.51 -38.61
N ILE A 35 -16.12 -37.79 -39.87
CA ILE A 35 -15.96 -39.16 -40.38
C ILE A 35 -14.79 -39.85 -39.67
N GLU A 36 -13.66 -39.17 -39.49
CA GLU A 36 -12.49 -39.67 -38.77
C GLU A 36 -12.82 -40.01 -37.31
N MET A 37 -13.67 -39.21 -36.66
CA MET A 37 -14.16 -39.47 -35.30
C MET A 37 -15.26 -40.56 -35.25
N GLY A 38 -15.57 -41.23 -36.36
CA GLY A 38 -16.52 -42.33 -36.43
C GLY A 38 -17.99 -41.91 -36.51
N PHE A 39 -18.30 -40.67 -36.91
CA PHE A 39 -19.67 -40.18 -37.05
C PHE A 39 -20.20 -40.36 -38.48
N ASN A 40 -21.41 -40.92 -38.61
CA ASN A 40 -22.10 -41.05 -39.90
C ASN A 40 -22.84 -39.75 -40.27
N VAL A 41 -22.25 -38.97 -41.17
CA VAL A 41 -22.76 -37.67 -41.65
C VAL A 41 -24.08 -37.76 -42.43
N ASP A 42 -24.41 -38.91 -43.02
CA ASP A 42 -25.64 -39.10 -43.81
C ASP A 42 -26.91 -39.08 -42.94
N THR A 43 -26.75 -39.32 -41.64
CA THR A 43 -27.86 -39.30 -40.67
C THR A 43 -28.23 -37.87 -40.22
N LEU A 44 -27.36 -36.89 -40.48
CA LEU A 44 -27.52 -35.51 -40.02
C LEU A 44 -28.77 -34.80 -40.60
N PRO A 45 -29.14 -34.95 -41.89
CA PRO A 45 -30.38 -34.38 -42.43
C PRO A 45 -31.64 -35.00 -41.81
N ALA A 46 -31.62 -36.29 -41.49
CA ALA A 46 -32.72 -36.96 -40.80
C ALA A 46 -32.85 -36.47 -39.36
N TYR A 47 -31.72 -36.31 -38.66
CA TYR A 47 -31.67 -35.71 -37.33
C TYR A 47 -32.21 -34.26 -37.33
N ALA A 48 -31.86 -33.48 -38.35
CA ALA A 48 -32.40 -32.13 -38.51
C ALA A 48 -33.93 -32.15 -38.65
N LYS A 49 -34.55 -33.08 -39.38
CA LYS A 49 -36.02 -33.10 -39.56
C LYS A 49 -36.82 -33.49 -38.30
N ARG A 50 -36.17 -33.93 -37.21
CA ARG A 50 -36.84 -34.33 -35.97
C ARG A 50 -37.55 -33.15 -35.28
N SER A 51 -38.76 -33.40 -34.75
CA SER A 51 -39.57 -32.40 -34.03
C SER A 51 -39.06 -32.09 -32.61
N GLN A 52 -38.52 -33.09 -31.92
CA GLN A 52 -37.94 -32.95 -30.57
C GLN A 52 -36.47 -32.53 -30.66
N ARG A 53 -36.21 -31.25 -30.98
CA ARG A 53 -34.85 -30.69 -30.98
C ARG A 53 -34.51 -30.13 -29.60
N MET A 54 -33.35 -30.47 -29.08
CA MET A 54 -32.74 -29.67 -28.01
C MET A 54 -32.27 -28.35 -28.62
N VAL A 55 -32.92 -27.24 -28.23
CA VAL A 55 -32.51 -25.89 -28.65
C VAL A 55 -31.47 -25.41 -27.64
N ILE A 56 -30.24 -25.19 -28.10
CA ILE A 56 -29.23 -24.49 -27.30
C ILE A 56 -29.65 -23.01 -27.31
N THR A 57 -30.13 -22.51 -26.17
CA THR A 57 -30.44 -21.09 -26.01
C THR A 57 -29.18 -20.28 -26.27
N ALA A 58 -29.28 -19.23 -27.09
CA ALA A 58 -28.14 -18.35 -27.36
C ALA A 58 -27.57 -17.82 -26.04
N PRO A 59 -26.22 -17.77 -25.90
CA PRO A 59 -25.63 -17.21 -24.70
C PRO A 59 -26.11 -15.77 -24.50
N PRO A 60 -26.41 -15.36 -23.26
CA PRO A 60 -26.83 -13.99 -23.00
C PRO A 60 -25.73 -13.02 -23.45
N VAL A 61 -26.11 -11.98 -24.16
CA VAL A 61 -25.18 -10.91 -24.56
C VAL A 61 -24.69 -10.25 -23.28
N THR A 62 -23.44 -10.52 -22.89
CA THR A 62 -22.81 -9.79 -21.80
C THR A 62 -22.54 -8.38 -22.29
N ASN A 63 -23.15 -7.39 -21.64
CA ASN A 63 -22.75 -6.00 -21.86
C ASN A 63 -21.30 -5.87 -21.39
N ASN A 64 -20.43 -5.34 -22.24
CA ASN A 64 -19.07 -5.01 -21.81
C ASN A 64 -19.17 -4.04 -20.63
N PRO A 65 -18.48 -4.30 -19.50
CA PRO A 65 -18.49 -3.40 -18.37
C PRO A 65 -18.04 -2.01 -18.85
N VAL A 66 -18.86 -1.00 -18.56
CA VAL A 66 -18.52 0.40 -18.83
C VAL A 66 -17.28 0.73 -18.02
N VAL A 67 -16.15 0.90 -18.70
CA VAL A 67 -14.91 1.33 -18.04
C VAL A 67 -15.15 2.75 -17.54
N PRO A 68 -15.09 3.01 -16.21
CA PRO A 68 -15.32 4.34 -15.67
C PRO A 68 -14.29 5.31 -16.26
N LYS A 69 -14.76 6.46 -16.71
CA LYS A 69 -13.91 7.50 -17.29
C LYS A 69 -12.94 7.99 -16.21
N ALA A 70 -11.65 7.81 -16.44
CA ALA A 70 -10.62 8.26 -15.51
C ALA A 70 -10.76 9.76 -15.26
N LEU A 71 -10.61 10.18 -14.01
CA LEU A 71 -10.52 11.59 -13.65
C LEU A 71 -9.25 12.15 -14.29
N ILE A 72 -9.40 13.18 -15.13
CA ILE A 72 -8.28 13.88 -15.76
C ILE A 72 -7.79 14.94 -14.77
N ALA A 73 -6.52 14.89 -14.38
CA ALA A 73 -5.91 15.81 -13.43
C ALA A 73 -4.77 16.59 -14.11
N GLY A 74 -5.11 17.78 -14.60
CA GLY A 74 -4.16 18.67 -15.27
C GLY A 74 -4.22 18.58 -16.80
N GLN A 75 -3.21 19.13 -17.46
CA GLN A 75 -3.10 19.10 -18.93
C GLN A 75 -2.18 17.96 -19.36
N ASN A 76 -2.68 17.06 -20.21
CA ASN A 76 -1.87 16.01 -20.82
C ASN A 76 -0.80 16.64 -21.70
N LYS A 77 0.46 16.19 -21.53
CA LYS A 77 1.57 16.66 -22.36
C LYS A 77 1.45 16.03 -23.74
N PRO A 78 1.46 16.82 -24.84
CA PRO A 78 1.44 16.26 -26.19
C PRO A 78 2.73 15.47 -26.45
N HIS A 79 2.67 14.53 -27.39
CA HIS A 79 3.86 13.81 -27.81
C HIS A 79 4.93 14.77 -28.35
N PRO A 80 6.20 14.63 -27.94
CA PRO A 80 7.31 15.35 -28.56
C PRO A 80 7.48 14.91 -30.02
N ALA A 81 8.12 15.76 -30.84
CA ALA A 81 8.21 15.59 -32.29
C ALA A 81 8.87 14.27 -32.76
N HIS A 82 9.66 13.61 -31.92
CA HIS A 82 10.28 12.32 -32.24
C HIS A 82 9.35 11.11 -32.00
N ILE A 83 8.17 11.32 -31.41
CA ILE A 83 7.21 10.26 -31.12
C ILE A 83 6.01 10.41 -32.07
N PRO A 84 5.72 9.39 -32.90
CA PRO A 84 4.57 9.41 -33.78
C PRO A 84 3.23 9.53 -33.03
N GLY A 85 2.34 10.38 -33.52
CA GLY A 85 1.02 10.63 -32.89
C GLY A 85 -0.02 9.50 -32.99
N HIS A 86 0.32 8.37 -33.62
CA HIS A 86 -0.54 7.17 -33.61
C HIS A 86 -0.32 6.31 -32.36
N LEU A 87 0.68 6.65 -31.55
CA LEU A 87 0.95 5.97 -30.29
C LEU A 87 -0.03 6.45 -29.21
N PRO A 88 -0.28 5.63 -28.19
CA PRO A 88 -1.12 6.03 -27.08
C PRO A 88 -0.58 7.30 -26.39
N ASP A 89 -1.50 8.13 -25.91
CA ASP A 89 -1.18 9.34 -25.15
C ASP A 89 -0.38 9.00 -23.89
N PHE A 90 0.45 9.96 -23.46
CA PHE A 90 1.11 9.84 -22.17
C PHE A 90 0.09 9.81 -21.03
N PRO A 91 0.33 9.02 -19.97
CA PRO A 91 -0.53 9.01 -18.80
C PRO A 91 -0.63 10.39 -18.17
N ASP A 92 -1.72 10.61 -17.43
CA ASP A 92 -2.04 11.88 -16.78
C ASP A 92 -0.87 12.37 -15.90
N PRO A 93 -0.59 13.69 -15.82
CA PRO A 93 0.50 14.24 -15.03
C PRO A 93 0.57 13.72 -13.59
N HIS A 94 -0.58 13.44 -12.96
CA HIS A 94 -0.62 12.89 -11.60
C HIS A 94 0.04 11.50 -11.51
N THR A 95 0.05 10.73 -12.59
CA THR A 95 0.74 9.43 -12.68
C THR A 95 2.25 9.56 -12.53
N TYR A 96 2.82 10.71 -12.94
CA TYR A 96 4.24 11.00 -12.84
C TYR A 96 4.63 11.66 -11.51
N ILE A 97 3.67 12.00 -10.66
CA ILE A 97 3.95 12.50 -9.31
C ILE A 97 4.47 11.31 -8.51
N LYS A 98 5.80 11.22 -8.41
CA LYS A 98 6.47 10.32 -7.48
C LYS A 98 5.86 10.55 -6.11
N THR A 99 5.24 9.54 -5.52
CA THR A 99 4.92 9.57 -4.09
C THR A 99 6.26 9.65 -3.35
N PRO A 100 6.57 10.74 -2.63
CA PRO A 100 7.74 10.74 -1.77
C PRO A 100 7.47 9.72 -0.65
N THR A 101 8.00 8.52 -0.79
CA THR A 101 7.84 7.41 0.16
C THR A 101 8.59 7.67 1.47
N CYS A 102 9.48 8.65 1.50
CA CYS A 102 10.18 9.09 2.69
C CYS A 102 10.15 10.63 2.72
N ARG A 103 9.55 11.22 3.77
CA ARG A 103 9.87 12.61 4.09
C ARG A 103 11.33 12.61 4.52
N GLU A 104 12.16 13.35 3.79
CA GLU A 104 13.57 13.48 4.12
C GLU A 104 13.68 13.91 5.59
N PRO A 105 14.36 13.12 6.45
CA PRO A 105 14.57 13.49 7.84
C PRO A 105 15.26 14.86 7.88
N VAL A 106 14.87 15.71 8.83
CA VAL A 106 15.52 17.01 9.02
C VAL A 106 17.03 16.79 9.18
N ALA A 107 17.81 17.18 8.16
CA ALA A 107 19.23 16.87 8.03
C ALA A 107 20.14 17.80 8.85
N ASP A 108 19.56 18.81 9.50
CA ASP A 108 20.32 19.78 10.28
C ASP A 108 20.70 19.22 11.65
N TYR A 109 21.97 18.87 11.80
CA TYR A 109 22.54 18.31 13.03
C TYR A 109 22.28 19.20 14.26
N GLN A 110 22.35 20.53 14.09
CA GLN A 110 22.13 21.50 15.17
C GLN A 110 20.68 21.45 15.69
N VAL A 111 19.69 21.48 14.79
CA VAL A 111 18.26 21.43 15.15
C VAL A 111 17.93 20.11 15.85
N LEU A 112 18.52 19.00 15.41
CA LEU A 112 18.33 17.70 16.04
C LEU A 112 18.86 17.67 17.48
N ARG A 113 20.07 18.20 17.69
CA ARG A 113 20.69 18.31 19.03
C ARG A 113 19.90 19.23 19.96
N GLU A 114 19.45 20.38 19.46
CA GLU A 114 18.63 21.33 20.23
C GLU A 114 17.29 20.72 20.65
N LYS A 115 16.63 19.98 19.74
CA LYS A 115 15.38 19.28 20.04
C LYS A 115 15.57 18.17 21.08
N ALA A 116 16.62 17.36 20.94
CA ALA A 116 16.94 16.31 21.90
C ALA A 116 17.28 16.87 23.29
N ALA A 117 18.05 17.96 23.36
CA ALA A 117 18.38 18.63 24.61
C ALA A 117 17.15 19.28 25.27
N SER A 118 16.25 19.84 24.48
CA SER A 118 14.99 20.41 24.99
C SER A 118 14.07 19.32 25.53
N GLN A 119 13.91 18.20 24.82
CA GLN A 119 13.15 17.05 25.31
C GLN A 119 13.71 16.49 26.62
N ARG A 120 15.04 16.40 26.76
CA ARG A 120 15.66 15.97 28.03
C ARG A 120 15.30 16.89 29.19
N ARG A 121 15.45 18.21 29.01
CA ARG A 121 15.09 19.21 30.03
C ARG A 121 13.60 19.16 30.39
N ASP A 122 12.73 18.97 29.41
CA ASP A 122 11.29 18.88 29.62
C ASP A 122 10.91 17.64 30.43
N VAL A 123 11.53 16.49 30.13
CA VAL A 123 11.32 15.24 30.88
C VAL A 123 11.84 15.35 32.31
N GLU A 124 13.04 15.90 32.52
CA GLU A 124 13.60 16.14 33.85
C GLU A 124 12.68 17.04 34.68
N ARG A 125 12.27 18.19 34.13
CA ARG A 125 11.34 19.12 34.80
C ARG A 125 9.99 18.48 35.10
N ALA A 126 9.44 17.70 34.16
CA ALA A 126 8.16 17.03 34.35
C ALA A 126 8.25 15.98 35.46
N LEU A 127 9.32 15.20 35.50
CA LEU A 127 9.56 14.21 36.55
C LEU A 127 9.77 14.89 37.91
N THR A 128 10.61 15.91 38.00
CA THR A 128 10.82 16.68 39.24
C THR A 128 9.50 17.25 39.75
N ARG A 129 8.67 17.84 38.89
CA ARG A 129 7.35 18.37 39.28
C ARG A 129 6.38 17.27 39.72
N PHE A 130 6.43 16.10 39.06
CA PHE A 130 5.59 14.97 39.42
C PHE A 130 5.95 14.44 40.80
N MET A 131 7.23 14.16 41.01
CA MET A 131 7.79 13.69 42.27
C MET A 131 7.47 14.69 43.39
N ALA A 132 7.80 15.97 43.18
CA ALA A 132 7.52 17.04 44.13
C ALA A 132 6.02 17.28 44.43
N LYS A 133 5.10 16.83 43.58
CA LYS A 133 3.65 16.89 43.85
C LYS A 133 3.13 15.65 44.59
N THR A 134 3.84 14.52 44.48
CA THR A 134 3.38 13.22 44.95
C THR A 134 4.09 12.80 46.24
N GLY A 135 5.33 13.24 46.45
CA GLY A 135 6.13 13.00 47.65
C GLY A 135 5.99 14.10 48.71
N GLU A 136 6.58 13.86 49.89
CA GLU A 136 6.69 14.86 50.94
C GLU A 136 7.78 15.89 50.57
N THR A 137 7.40 17.15 50.40
CA THR A 137 8.31 18.23 50.04
C THR A 137 8.43 19.27 51.14
N GLN A 138 9.64 19.80 51.34
CA GLN A 138 9.85 21.03 52.10
C GLN A 138 10.17 22.16 51.13
N SER A 139 9.44 23.27 51.23
CA SER A 139 9.73 24.45 50.41
C SER A 139 10.92 25.22 50.98
N LEU A 140 11.79 25.69 50.09
CA LEU A 140 12.95 26.53 50.42
C LEU A 140 12.54 27.92 50.94
N PHE A 141 11.37 28.40 50.53
CA PHE A 141 10.82 29.68 50.99
C PHE A 141 9.46 29.45 51.64
N LYS A 142 9.21 30.11 52.78
CA LYS A 142 7.88 30.15 53.38
C LYS A 142 6.96 30.86 52.39
N ASP A 143 5.94 30.15 51.93
CA ASP A 143 4.84 30.59 51.04
C ASP A 143 4.98 30.34 49.52
N ASP A 144 6.10 29.83 49.01
CA ASP A 144 6.26 29.47 47.59
C ASP A 144 6.36 27.95 47.36
N THR A 145 5.22 27.25 47.43
CA THR A 145 5.16 25.80 47.12
C THR A 145 5.18 25.48 45.62
N SER A 146 4.94 26.46 44.74
CA SER A 146 4.82 26.22 43.30
C SER A 146 6.13 26.30 42.52
N THR A 147 7.12 27.04 43.02
CA THR A 147 8.29 27.44 42.24
C THR A 147 9.50 26.55 42.51
N PHE A 148 9.71 26.14 43.77
CA PHE A 148 10.86 25.32 44.18
C PHE A 148 10.50 24.28 45.26
N PRO A 149 9.70 23.26 44.93
CA PRO A 149 9.44 22.16 45.87
C PRO A 149 10.61 21.16 45.86
N CYS A 150 11.34 21.05 46.98
CA CYS A 150 12.44 20.10 47.14
C CYS A 150 11.94 18.83 47.84
N GLU A 151 12.29 17.65 47.30
CA GLU A 151 12.00 16.37 47.95
C GLU A 151 12.96 16.10 49.12
N ILE A 152 12.40 15.65 50.24
CA ILE A 152 13.13 15.40 51.51
C ILE A 152 14.12 14.23 51.38
N THR A 153 13.86 13.28 50.47
CA THR A 153 14.70 12.09 50.24
C THR A 153 16.09 12.43 49.68
N ALA A 154 16.20 13.45 48.83
CA ALA A 154 17.51 13.93 48.35
C ALA A 154 18.30 14.68 49.44
N VAL A 155 17.61 15.26 50.43
CA VAL A 155 18.26 15.95 51.55
C VAL A 155 18.85 14.95 52.55
N LEU A 156 18.21 13.80 52.77
CA LEU A 156 18.73 12.77 53.68
C LEU A 156 20.00 12.08 53.13
N GLU A 157 20.08 11.85 51.82
CA GLU A 157 21.29 11.25 51.19
C GLU A 157 22.48 12.22 51.18
N LEU A 158 22.23 13.54 51.09
CA LEU A 158 23.28 14.56 51.21
C LEU A 158 23.63 14.90 52.67
N ALA A 159 22.71 14.72 53.62
CA ALA A 159 22.95 14.93 55.04
C ALA A 159 23.95 13.91 55.61
N GLU A 160 23.93 12.66 55.14
CA GLU A 160 24.96 11.65 55.49
C GLU A 160 26.36 12.05 55.00
N ILE A 161 26.47 12.80 53.91
CA ILE A 161 27.75 13.31 53.38
C ILE A 161 28.20 14.59 54.11
N SER A 162 27.27 15.44 54.56
CA SER A 162 27.55 16.74 55.19
C SER A 162 28.04 16.68 56.64
N ASN A 163 27.93 15.54 57.33
CA ASN A 163 28.54 15.36 58.66
C ASN A 163 30.08 15.43 58.65
N SER A 164 30.71 15.65 57.48
CA SER A 164 32.16 15.79 57.34
C SER A 164 32.69 17.20 56.98
N SER A 165 31.89 18.18 56.53
CA SER A 165 32.43 19.54 56.31
C SER A 165 31.39 20.62 56.04
N SER A 166 31.45 21.70 56.82
CA SER A 166 30.60 22.91 56.82
C SER A 166 30.75 23.85 55.61
N SER A 167 31.34 23.40 54.48
CA SER A 167 31.58 24.20 53.27
C SER A 167 30.60 23.94 52.12
N LEU A 168 29.73 22.93 52.24
CA LEU A 168 28.85 22.48 51.15
C LEU A 168 27.57 23.32 51.00
N CYS A 169 27.23 24.16 51.98
CA CYS A 169 26.00 24.97 51.94
C CYS A 169 26.01 26.03 50.81
N SER A 170 27.19 26.47 50.35
CA SER A 170 27.29 27.37 49.18
C SER A 170 27.26 26.65 47.83
N LEU A 171 27.60 25.37 47.77
CA LEU A 171 27.62 24.60 46.52
C LEU A 171 26.22 24.18 46.06
N CYS A 172 25.29 23.96 47.00
CA CYS A 172 23.91 23.58 46.66
C CYS A 172 23.12 24.72 46.00
N ALA A 173 23.43 25.99 46.32
CA ALA A 173 22.81 27.16 45.69
C ALA A 173 23.25 27.36 44.23
N LEU A 174 24.48 26.96 43.88
CA LEU A 174 25.02 27.07 42.53
C LEU A 174 24.43 26.02 41.57
N TYR A 175 24.09 24.83 42.06
CA TYR A 175 23.51 23.77 41.23
C TYR A 175 22.04 24.02 40.86
N CYS A 176 21.34 24.87 41.62
CA CYS A 176 19.94 25.23 41.34
C CYS A 176 19.79 26.47 40.44
N SER A 177 20.91 27.11 40.05
CA SER A 177 20.93 28.31 39.20
C SER A 177 21.35 28.05 37.75
N TYR A 178 21.62 26.79 37.37
CA TYR A 178 21.96 26.37 36.00
C TYR A 178 20.91 25.43 35.39
#